data_AF-A0A952BFZ5-F1
#
_entry.id   AF-A0A952BFZ5-F1
#
_cell.length_a   1.000
_cell.length_b   1.000
_cell.length_c   1.000
_cell.angle_alpha   90.00
_cell.angle_beta   90.00
_cell.angle_gamma   90.00
#
_symmetry.space_group_name_H-M   'P 1'
#
loop_
_entity.id
_entity.type
_entity.pdbx_description
1 polymer ?
#
loop_
_entity_poly.entity_id
_entity_poly.type
_entity_poly.pdbx_seq_one_letter_code
_entity_poly.pdbx_strand_id
1 'polypeptide(L)'
;MLNILGAFYYYNYGNDDFQGNNSEVTALKNNIIFGTATSAYQIEGRVLEEGACSSNWHEFALTPGKIRGGDTGELACDHYNRYRDDVLLMNDLGFDAYRFSISWSRILPANSKNPNERGVSFYDKLIDKLLKHNITPYLTIFHWDLPLWVSALGGWANRVKNWITLNEPWCVSFLGYWEGKHAPGIEGDFAQVLSTTHHQLLAHGLVVKTFRASRACKDGRIGISLNPFITYPADLLRKINREYTRSPIIITENGYPLEDNISEGEPIEIGKIPPGWGIK
;
A
#
# COMPACT_ATOMS: atom_id res chain seq x y z
N MET A 1 2.14 28.33 -24.43
CA MET A 1 0.79 28.12 -23.90
C MET A 1 0.99 27.56 -22.49
N LEU A 2 0.48 28.22 -21.45
CA LEU A 2 0.66 27.81 -20.05
C LEU A 2 0.26 26.34 -19.86
N ASN A 3 1.06 25.56 -19.12
CA ASN A 3 0.64 24.27 -18.55
C ASN A 3 0.79 24.33 -17.03
N ILE A 4 0.03 25.24 -16.40
CA ILE A 4 -0.22 25.20 -14.95
C ILE A 4 -1.14 24.00 -14.70
N LEU A 5 -0.64 23.00 -13.96
CA LEU A 5 -1.37 21.77 -13.68
C LEU A 5 -2.27 21.86 -12.43
N GLY A 6 -2.21 22.98 -11.71
CA GLY A 6 -3.14 23.29 -10.63
C GLY A 6 -2.73 24.52 -9.83
N ALA A 7 -3.71 25.20 -9.25
CA ALA A 7 -3.51 26.17 -8.19
C ALA A 7 -3.55 25.46 -6.83
N PHE A 8 -2.73 25.87 -5.88
CA PHE A 8 -2.75 25.36 -4.51
C PHE A 8 -2.71 26.50 -3.50
N TYR A 9 -3.27 26.25 -2.32
CA TYR A 9 -3.18 27.16 -1.17
C TYR A 9 -2.66 26.40 0.04
N TYR A 10 -1.82 27.05 0.83
CA TYR A 10 -1.38 26.57 2.15
C TYR A 10 -1.75 27.61 3.21
N TYR A 11 -2.19 27.13 4.37
CA TYR A 11 -2.42 27.97 5.54
C TYR A 11 -1.25 27.80 6.51
N ASN A 12 -0.56 28.88 6.81
CA ASN A 12 0.56 28.87 7.74
C ASN A 12 0.05 29.09 9.18
N TYR A 13 0.12 28.07 10.04
CA TYR A 13 -0.12 28.23 11.47
C TYR A 13 1.16 28.78 12.12
N GLY A 14 1.26 30.11 12.26
CA GLY A 14 2.17 30.72 13.21
C GLY A 14 1.73 30.42 14.65
N ASN A 15 2.68 30.33 15.58
CA ASN A 15 2.53 29.97 17.00
C ASN A 15 1.74 30.99 17.86
N ASP A 16 0.89 31.83 17.27
CA ASP A 16 0.22 32.91 18.00
C ASP A 16 -1.18 32.49 18.47
N ASP A 17 -1.39 32.58 19.78
CA ASP A 17 -2.60 32.21 20.52
C ASP A 17 -3.90 32.74 19.88
N PHE A 18 -4.82 31.82 19.57
CA PHE A 18 -6.14 32.13 19.02
C PHE A 18 -7.04 32.81 20.06
N GLN A 19 -7.33 34.10 19.88
CA GLN A 19 -8.45 34.80 20.53
C GLN A 19 -9.30 35.52 19.48
N GLY A 20 -10.54 35.08 19.32
CA GLY A 20 -11.39 35.47 18.19
C GLY A 20 -11.97 36.87 18.26
N ASN A 21 -11.90 37.57 17.12
CA ASN A 21 -12.68 38.74 16.68
C ASN A 21 -12.27 39.13 15.24
N ASN A 22 -12.95 40.12 14.62
CA ASN A 22 -12.79 40.60 13.21
C ASN A 22 -11.36 40.80 12.65
N SER A 23 -10.32 40.77 13.48
CA SER A 23 -8.91 40.60 13.08
C SER A 23 -8.62 39.27 12.39
N GLU A 24 -9.43 38.24 12.59
CA GLU A 24 -9.26 36.89 12.02
C GLU A 24 -9.36 36.86 10.49
N VAL A 25 -10.21 37.69 9.86
CA VAL A 25 -10.35 37.74 8.39
C VAL A 25 -9.13 38.40 7.74
N THR A 26 -8.52 39.37 8.42
CA THR A 26 -7.26 40.00 7.99
C THR A 26 -6.06 39.10 8.28
N ALA A 27 -6.07 38.36 9.39
CA ALA A 27 -5.06 37.34 9.72
C ALA A 27 -5.11 36.15 8.75
N LEU A 28 -6.30 35.71 8.33
CA LEU A 28 -6.49 34.73 7.26
C LEU A 28 -5.86 35.21 5.95
N LYS A 29 -6.06 36.49 5.56
CA LYS A 29 -5.43 37.07 4.37
C LYS A 29 -3.91 37.13 4.43
N ASN A 30 -3.33 37.33 5.62
CA ASN A 30 -1.88 37.41 5.78
C ASN A 30 -1.19 36.03 5.91
N ASN A 31 -1.96 34.96 6.11
CA ASN A 31 -1.45 33.59 6.33
C ASN A 31 -1.81 32.60 5.19
N ILE A 32 -2.43 33.06 4.10
CA ILE A 32 -2.72 32.26 2.92
C ILE A 32 -1.63 32.51 1.87
N ILE A 33 -0.96 31.43 1.45
CA ILE A 33 0.01 31.44 0.37
C ILE A 33 -0.70 31.03 -0.92
N PHE A 34 -0.70 31.89 -1.95
CA PHE A 34 -1.23 31.56 -3.27
C PHE A 34 -0.10 31.08 -4.18
N GLY A 35 -0.17 29.81 -4.59
CA GLY A 35 0.86 29.22 -5.44
C GLY A 35 0.34 28.40 -6.61
N THR A 36 1.27 28.02 -7.47
CA THR A 36 1.03 27.17 -8.64
C THR A 36 1.84 25.87 -8.57
N ALA A 37 1.29 24.76 -9.07
CA ALA A 37 1.89 23.43 -8.93
C ALA A 37 2.16 22.73 -10.26
N THR A 38 3.27 21.99 -10.32
CA THR A 38 3.68 21.17 -11.46
C THR A 38 4.32 19.84 -11.01
N SER A 39 4.60 18.96 -11.96
CA SER A 39 5.41 17.76 -11.75
C SER A 39 6.44 17.59 -12.86
N ALA A 40 7.59 17.03 -12.51
CA ALA A 40 8.77 16.97 -13.37
C ALA A 40 8.48 16.35 -14.75
N TYR A 41 7.95 15.13 -14.79
CA TYR A 41 7.71 14.43 -16.05
C TYR A 41 6.64 15.12 -16.94
N GLN A 42 5.74 15.90 -16.34
CA GLN A 42 4.69 16.59 -17.09
C GLN A 42 5.15 17.88 -17.78
N ILE A 43 6.23 18.53 -17.30
CA ILE A 43 6.64 19.85 -17.80
C ILE A 43 8.10 19.94 -18.26
N GLU A 44 9.02 19.17 -17.68
CA GLU A 44 10.47 19.38 -17.90
C GLU A 44 10.90 19.10 -19.34
N GLY A 45 10.54 17.93 -19.87
CA GLY A 45 11.14 17.41 -21.09
C GLY A 45 12.59 16.96 -20.88
N ARG A 46 13.28 16.65 -21.99
CA ARG A 46 14.72 16.35 -22.02
C ARG A 46 15.05 15.18 -21.10
N VAL A 47 14.24 14.12 -21.18
CA VAL A 47 14.13 13.10 -20.11
C VAL A 47 15.38 12.20 -20.01
N LEU A 48 16.17 12.13 -21.09
CA LEU A 48 17.42 11.36 -21.18
C LEU A 48 18.67 12.24 -21.35
N GLU A 49 18.52 13.57 -21.33
CA GLU A 49 19.64 14.48 -21.54
C GLU A 49 20.52 14.61 -20.27
N GLU A 50 21.76 15.05 -20.49
CA GLU A 50 22.72 15.39 -19.43
C GLU A 50 22.94 14.30 -18.37
N GLY A 51 22.87 13.03 -18.76
CA GLY A 51 23.13 11.89 -17.88
C GLY A 51 21.91 11.38 -17.10
N ALA A 52 20.71 11.92 -17.36
CA ALA A 52 19.47 11.35 -16.86
C ALA A 52 19.21 9.95 -17.44
N CYS A 53 18.38 9.14 -16.76
CA CYS A 53 17.90 7.86 -17.29
C CYS A 53 16.37 7.82 -17.40
N SER A 54 15.85 6.80 -18.10
CA SER A 54 14.41 6.55 -18.19
C SER A 54 13.74 6.41 -16.82
N SER A 55 12.53 6.94 -16.71
CA SER A 55 11.57 6.60 -15.67
C SER A 55 10.56 5.54 -16.16
N ASN A 56 9.76 5.00 -15.25
CA ASN A 56 8.61 4.16 -15.58
C ASN A 56 7.62 4.85 -16.53
N TRP A 57 7.36 6.15 -16.32
CA TRP A 57 6.46 6.94 -17.17
C TRP A 57 7.03 7.17 -18.55
N HIS A 58 8.36 7.32 -18.68
CA HIS A 58 9.02 7.40 -19.98
C HIS A 58 8.77 6.15 -20.83
N GLU A 59 9.04 4.96 -20.28
CA GLU A 59 8.80 3.70 -20.99
C GLU A 59 7.30 3.41 -21.21
N PHE A 60 6.46 3.75 -20.22
CA PHE A 60 5.01 3.56 -20.34
C PHE A 60 4.44 4.43 -21.47
N ALA A 61 4.89 5.68 -21.60
CA ALA A 61 4.43 6.58 -22.64
C ALA A 61 4.84 6.14 -24.05
N LEU A 62 6.01 5.51 -24.18
CA LEU A 62 6.49 4.93 -25.45
C LEU A 62 5.73 3.65 -25.86
N THR A 63 4.95 3.06 -24.97
CA THR A 63 4.22 1.81 -25.27
C THR A 63 2.97 2.11 -26.13
N PRO A 64 2.83 1.50 -27.33
CA PRO A 64 1.69 1.78 -28.22
C PRO A 64 0.33 1.56 -27.54
N GLY A 65 -0.56 2.54 -27.70
CA GLY A 65 -1.93 2.49 -27.18
C GLY A 65 -2.07 2.76 -25.67
N LYS A 66 -1.00 3.08 -24.94
CA LYS A 66 -1.07 3.41 -23.51
C LYS A 66 -1.38 4.88 -23.22
N ILE A 67 -0.97 5.78 -24.10
CA ILE A 67 -1.28 7.22 -24.02
C ILE A 67 -2.28 7.58 -25.12
N ARG A 68 -3.31 8.34 -24.76
CA ARG A 68 -4.25 8.91 -25.73
C ARG A 68 -3.46 9.81 -26.68
N GLY A 69 -3.51 9.51 -27.98
CA GLY A 69 -2.75 10.26 -29.00
C GLY A 69 -1.29 9.84 -29.16
N GLY A 70 -0.76 8.97 -28.29
CA GLY A 70 0.64 8.55 -28.34
C GLY A 70 1.65 9.61 -27.89
N ASP A 71 1.20 10.63 -27.16
CA ASP A 71 2.05 11.70 -26.65
C ASP A 71 3.08 11.17 -25.64
N THR A 72 4.24 11.85 -25.55
CA THR A 72 5.31 11.51 -24.61
C THR A 72 5.76 12.73 -23.82
N GLY A 73 6.41 12.49 -22.67
CA GLY A 73 7.05 13.55 -21.89
C GLY A 73 8.38 14.03 -22.46
N GLU A 74 8.76 13.67 -23.70
CA GLU A 74 10.11 13.95 -24.21
C GLU A 74 10.41 15.44 -24.35
N LEU A 75 9.47 16.17 -24.93
CA LEU A 75 9.54 17.62 -24.95
C LEU A 75 8.73 18.22 -23.79
N ALA A 76 7.57 17.65 -23.49
CA ALA A 76 6.61 18.20 -22.52
C ALA A 76 6.37 19.70 -22.76
N CYS A 77 6.73 20.56 -21.80
CA CYS A 77 6.68 22.02 -21.94
C CYS A 77 8.06 22.64 -22.18
N ASP A 78 9.12 21.82 -22.27
CA ASP A 78 10.52 22.23 -22.37
C ASP A 78 10.96 23.13 -21.19
N HIS A 79 10.33 22.94 -20.01
CA HIS A 79 10.64 23.69 -18.79
C HIS A 79 12.11 23.52 -18.38
N TYR A 80 12.74 22.39 -18.71
CA TYR A 80 14.17 22.18 -18.46
C TYR A 80 15.04 23.31 -19.05
N ASN A 81 14.70 23.78 -20.26
CA ASN A 81 15.38 24.90 -20.90
C ASN A 81 14.75 26.26 -20.56
N ARG A 82 13.44 26.27 -20.33
CA ARG A 82 12.61 27.49 -20.23
C ARG A 82 12.25 27.92 -18.82
N TYR A 83 12.75 27.26 -17.78
CA TYR A 83 12.38 27.55 -16.39
C TYR A 83 12.54 29.03 -16.00
N ARG A 84 13.49 29.73 -16.62
CA ARG A 84 13.70 31.17 -16.40
C ARG A 84 12.47 31.98 -16.82
N ASP A 85 11.89 31.65 -17.96
CA ASP A 85 10.69 32.31 -18.49
C ASP A 85 9.48 31.95 -17.64
N ASP A 86 9.37 30.69 -17.21
CA ASP A 86 8.29 30.24 -16.34
C ASP A 86 8.31 30.93 -14.97
N VAL A 87 9.50 31.14 -14.38
CA VAL A 87 9.63 31.88 -13.11
C VAL A 87 9.27 33.37 -13.29
N LEU A 88 9.67 33.99 -14.41
CA LEU A 88 9.27 35.37 -14.69
C LEU A 88 7.76 35.49 -14.86
N LEU A 89 7.14 34.53 -15.55
CA LEU A 89 5.69 34.48 -15.68
C LEU A 89 5.00 34.29 -14.32
N MET A 90 5.53 33.44 -13.44
CA MET A 90 4.97 33.27 -12.09
C MET A 90 5.03 34.58 -11.27
N ASN A 91 6.15 35.29 -11.38
CA ASN A 91 6.34 36.61 -10.76
C ASN A 91 5.34 37.63 -11.30
N ASP A 92 5.18 37.71 -12.63
CA ASP A 92 4.27 38.66 -13.29
C ASP A 92 2.79 38.39 -12.93
N LEU A 93 2.44 37.14 -12.67
CA LEU A 93 1.11 36.73 -12.22
C LEU A 93 0.89 36.91 -10.71
N GLY A 94 1.93 37.28 -9.95
CA GLY A 94 1.85 37.56 -8.52
C GLY A 94 1.67 36.31 -7.64
N PHE A 95 2.26 35.17 -8.02
CA PHE A 95 2.26 33.99 -7.15
C PHE A 95 3.29 34.12 -6.01
N ASP A 96 2.88 33.73 -4.81
CA ASP A 96 3.73 33.72 -3.61
C ASP A 96 4.62 32.48 -3.54
N ALA A 97 4.20 31.38 -4.18
CA ALA A 97 4.86 30.09 -4.08
C ALA A 97 4.76 29.24 -5.35
N TYR A 98 5.75 28.35 -5.50
CA TYR A 98 5.78 27.36 -6.56
C TYR A 98 6.03 25.97 -5.99
N ARG A 99 5.07 25.07 -6.17
CA ARG A 99 5.24 23.66 -5.85
C ARG A 99 5.69 22.89 -7.09
N PHE A 100 6.85 22.27 -7.03
CA PHE A 100 7.35 21.43 -8.11
C PHE A 100 7.88 20.12 -7.55
N SER A 101 8.03 19.11 -8.42
CA SER A 101 8.74 17.89 -8.06
C SER A 101 10.13 17.86 -8.68
N ILE A 102 11.06 17.16 -8.03
CA ILE A 102 12.30 16.74 -8.67
C ILE A 102 12.08 15.45 -9.44
N SER A 103 12.85 15.25 -10.51
CA SER A 103 12.90 13.97 -11.21
C SER A 103 13.95 13.06 -10.61
N TRP A 104 13.51 11.95 -10.03
CA TRP A 104 14.44 10.98 -9.43
C TRP A 104 15.36 10.40 -10.52
N SER A 105 14.83 10.07 -11.70
CA SER A 105 15.63 9.48 -12.77
C SER A 105 16.67 10.46 -13.36
N ARG A 106 16.50 11.76 -13.13
CA ARG A 106 17.48 12.80 -13.44
C ARG A 106 18.54 12.96 -12.34
N ILE A 107 18.13 12.93 -11.07
CA ILE A 107 19.01 13.17 -9.91
C ILE A 107 19.89 11.93 -9.60
N LEU A 108 19.33 10.73 -9.63
CA LEU A 108 20.04 9.47 -9.34
C LEU A 108 19.82 8.42 -10.46
N PRO A 109 20.48 8.60 -11.61
CA PRO A 109 20.39 7.67 -12.73
C PRO A 109 21.12 6.34 -12.45
N ALA A 110 20.68 5.27 -13.13
CA ALA A 110 21.42 4.00 -13.30
C ALA A 110 21.95 3.30 -12.02
N ASN A 111 21.23 3.35 -10.90
CA ASN A 111 21.70 2.82 -9.60
C ASN A 111 23.08 3.39 -9.18
N SER A 112 23.36 4.63 -9.59
CA SER A 112 24.59 5.33 -9.24
C SER A 112 24.64 5.60 -7.73
N LYS A 113 25.83 5.45 -7.14
CA LYS A 113 26.10 5.88 -5.75
C LYS A 113 26.17 7.40 -5.63
N ASN A 114 26.44 8.10 -6.73
CA ASN A 114 26.61 9.54 -6.77
C ASN A 114 25.47 10.20 -7.56
N PRO A 115 24.95 11.35 -7.12
CA PRO A 115 24.00 12.14 -7.90
C PRO A 115 24.57 12.60 -9.24
N ASN A 116 23.70 12.76 -10.23
CA ASN A 116 24.03 13.46 -11.46
C ASN A 116 24.16 14.97 -11.19
N GLU A 117 25.39 15.48 -11.16
CA GLU A 117 25.69 16.89 -10.85
C GLU A 117 24.95 17.87 -11.77
N ARG A 118 24.80 17.53 -13.06
CA ARG A 118 24.06 18.37 -14.01
C ARG A 118 22.56 18.40 -13.69
N GLY A 119 22.00 17.25 -13.35
CA GLY A 119 20.62 17.13 -12.87
C GLY A 119 20.38 17.94 -11.61
N VAL A 120 21.28 17.86 -10.63
CA VAL A 120 21.22 18.67 -9.40
C VAL A 120 21.32 20.16 -9.71
N SER A 121 22.27 20.55 -10.57
CA SER A 121 22.49 21.95 -10.96
C SER A 121 21.27 22.60 -11.62
N PHE A 122 20.45 21.83 -12.34
CA PHE A 122 19.18 22.34 -12.88
C PHE A 122 18.23 22.82 -11.76
N TYR A 123 17.97 21.98 -10.76
CA TYR A 123 17.07 22.34 -9.66
C TYR A 123 17.66 23.44 -8.76
N ASP A 124 18.97 23.44 -8.55
CA ASP A 124 19.68 24.50 -7.83
C ASP A 124 19.44 25.87 -8.48
N LYS A 125 19.65 25.95 -9.79
CA LYS A 125 19.39 27.18 -10.56
C LYS A 125 17.91 27.58 -10.60
N LEU A 126 16.99 26.62 -10.61
CA LEU A 126 15.55 26.89 -10.51
C LEU A 126 15.21 27.50 -9.14
N ILE A 127 15.69 26.90 -8.05
CA ILE A 127 15.47 27.37 -6.68
C ILE A 127 16.04 28.77 -6.50
N ASP A 128 17.28 29.01 -6.92
CA ASP A 128 17.92 30.33 -6.87
C ASP A 128 17.09 31.38 -7.61
N LYS A 129 16.56 31.02 -8.78
CA LYS A 129 15.74 31.92 -9.59
C LYS A 129 14.40 32.22 -8.92
N LEU A 130 13.74 31.24 -8.32
CA LEU A 130 12.49 31.43 -7.56
C LEU A 130 12.70 32.37 -6.37
N LEU A 131 13.73 32.10 -5.55
CA LEU A 131 14.06 32.89 -4.36
C LEU A 131 14.43 34.33 -4.73
N LYS A 132 15.14 34.53 -5.85
CA LYS A 132 15.45 35.88 -6.37
C LYS A 132 14.19 36.70 -6.72
N HIS A 133 13.08 36.03 -7.02
CA HIS A 133 11.79 36.67 -7.34
C HIS A 133 10.79 36.58 -6.18
N ASN A 134 11.25 36.28 -4.95
CA ASN A 134 10.41 36.13 -3.75
C ASN A 134 9.30 35.07 -3.88
N ILE A 135 9.51 34.05 -4.73
CA ILE A 135 8.58 32.93 -4.88
C ILE A 135 9.09 31.79 -4.00
N THR A 136 8.28 31.35 -3.05
CA THR A 136 8.66 30.31 -2.09
C THR A 136 8.62 28.91 -2.74
N PRO A 137 9.73 28.16 -2.78
CA PRO A 137 9.76 26.82 -3.36
C PRO A 137 9.17 25.77 -2.41
N TYR A 138 8.20 24.97 -2.89
CA TYR A 138 7.65 23.81 -2.21
C TYR A 138 8.02 22.53 -2.95
N LEU A 139 8.94 21.75 -2.39
CA LEU A 139 9.51 20.59 -3.10
C LEU A 139 8.74 19.29 -2.84
N THR A 140 8.34 18.62 -3.92
CA THR A 140 7.84 17.25 -3.91
C THR A 140 8.96 16.29 -4.31
N ILE A 141 9.37 15.40 -3.40
CA ILE A 141 10.51 14.49 -3.65
C ILE A 141 10.19 13.39 -4.68
N PHE A 142 8.93 12.96 -4.76
CA PHE A 142 8.50 11.94 -5.71
C PHE A 142 7.12 12.26 -6.28
N HIS A 143 7.01 12.30 -7.60
CA HIS A 143 5.74 12.52 -8.29
C HIS A 143 5.57 11.52 -9.45
N TRP A 144 5.52 10.23 -9.06
CA TRP A 144 5.20 9.07 -9.91
C TRP A 144 6.29 8.64 -10.90
N ASP A 145 7.32 9.45 -11.12
CA ASP A 145 8.41 9.24 -12.08
C ASP A 145 9.55 8.38 -11.52
N LEU A 146 9.21 7.14 -11.17
CA LEU A 146 10.14 6.17 -10.60
C LEU A 146 11.22 5.81 -11.64
N PRO A 147 12.53 5.83 -11.32
CA PRO A 147 13.56 5.41 -12.26
C PRO A 147 13.30 3.99 -12.75
N LEU A 148 13.50 3.74 -14.05
CA LEU A 148 13.22 2.44 -14.65
C LEU A 148 14.03 1.32 -13.99
N TRP A 149 15.27 1.61 -13.59
CA TRP A 149 16.12 0.66 -12.88
C TRP A 149 15.55 0.24 -11.52
N VAL A 150 14.87 1.14 -10.79
CA VAL A 150 14.15 0.79 -9.54
C VAL A 150 12.91 -0.05 -9.86
N SER A 151 12.18 0.31 -10.92
CA SER A 151 11.03 -0.48 -11.41
C SER A 151 11.44 -1.90 -11.78
N ALA A 152 12.58 -2.07 -12.46
CA ALA A 152 13.16 -3.35 -12.84
C ALA A 152 13.59 -4.21 -11.63
N LEU A 153 13.87 -3.59 -10.48
CA LEU A 153 14.14 -4.27 -9.21
C LEU A 153 12.86 -4.61 -8.42
N GLY A 154 11.68 -4.45 -9.02
CA GLY A 154 10.39 -4.71 -8.37
C GLY A 154 9.65 -3.47 -7.88
N GLY A 155 10.25 -2.29 -8.06
CA GLY A 155 9.68 -1.02 -7.62
C GLY A 155 9.26 -1.05 -6.15
N TRP A 156 8.10 -0.47 -5.86
CA TRP A 156 7.54 -0.42 -4.51
C TRP A 156 7.19 -1.80 -3.92
N ALA A 157 6.98 -2.82 -4.77
CA ALA A 157 6.71 -4.18 -4.32
C ALA A 157 7.97 -4.89 -3.79
N ASN A 158 9.17 -4.34 -4.02
CA ASN A 158 10.43 -4.98 -3.61
C ASN A 158 10.66 -5.02 -2.09
N ARG A 159 9.92 -4.22 -1.30
CA ARG A 159 10.10 -4.11 0.16
C ARG A 159 9.49 -5.26 0.93
N VAL A 160 8.42 -5.87 0.38
CA VAL A 160 7.76 -7.01 1.00
C VAL A 160 8.47 -8.26 0.51
N LYS A 161 9.24 -8.88 1.40
CA LYS A 161 10.03 -10.08 1.08
C LYS A 161 9.32 -11.38 1.45
N ASN A 162 8.27 -11.34 2.26
CA ASN A 162 7.53 -12.52 2.71
C ASN A 162 6.05 -12.30 2.45
N TRP A 163 5.44 -13.18 1.65
CA TRP A 163 4.06 -13.08 1.21
C TRP A 163 3.28 -14.33 1.64
N ILE A 164 2.04 -14.12 2.10
CA ILE A 164 1.07 -15.18 2.35
C ILE A 164 -0.10 -15.00 1.39
N THR A 165 -0.46 -16.08 0.71
CA THR A 165 -1.54 -16.10 -0.29
C THR A 165 -2.93 -16.19 0.33
N LEU A 166 -3.13 -17.17 1.21
CA LEU A 166 -4.37 -17.45 1.91
C LEU A 166 -4.08 -17.66 3.39
N ASN A 167 -5.02 -17.24 4.23
CA ASN A 167 -5.02 -17.49 5.66
C ASN A 167 -6.11 -18.52 5.98
N GLU A 168 -5.73 -19.62 6.64
CA GLU A 168 -6.66 -20.60 7.21
C GLU A 168 -7.74 -21.11 6.24
N PRO A 169 -7.35 -21.71 5.11
CA PRO A 169 -8.32 -22.20 4.11
C PRO A 169 -9.30 -23.24 4.67
N TRP A 170 -8.91 -23.95 5.74
CA TRP A 170 -9.80 -24.86 6.45
C TRP A 170 -11.00 -24.13 7.06
N CYS A 171 -10.77 -22.98 7.71
CA CYS A 171 -11.85 -22.17 8.30
C CYS A 171 -12.85 -21.73 7.23
N VAL A 172 -12.35 -21.25 6.08
CA VAL A 172 -13.22 -20.81 4.97
C VAL A 172 -14.08 -21.96 4.43
N SER A 173 -13.51 -23.16 4.30
CA SER A 173 -14.25 -24.33 3.80
C SER A 173 -15.19 -24.93 4.85
N PHE A 174 -14.66 -25.34 6.00
CA PHE A 174 -15.41 -26.11 7.00
C PHE A 174 -16.32 -25.23 7.85
N LEU A 175 -15.86 -24.08 8.35
CA LEU A 175 -16.73 -23.18 9.12
C LEU A 175 -17.76 -22.47 8.24
N GLY A 176 -17.45 -22.29 6.94
CA GLY A 176 -18.33 -21.63 5.98
C GLY A 176 -19.41 -22.51 5.35
N TYR A 177 -19.09 -23.79 5.07
CA TYR A 177 -19.95 -24.69 4.27
C TYR A 177 -20.31 -26.00 4.97
N TRP A 178 -19.72 -26.32 6.13
CA TRP A 178 -20.08 -27.48 6.93
C TRP A 178 -20.73 -27.09 8.25
N GLU A 179 -20.07 -26.27 9.05
CA GLU A 179 -20.55 -25.88 10.38
C GLU A 179 -21.43 -24.61 10.37
N GLY A 180 -21.47 -23.85 9.28
CA GLY A 180 -22.26 -22.62 9.15
C GLY A 180 -21.86 -21.46 10.08
N LYS A 181 -20.78 -21.60 10.86
CA LYS A 181 -20.32 -20.60 11.85
C LYS A 181 -19.74 -19.34 11.21
N HIS A 182 -19.18 -19.45 10.00
CA HIS A 182 -18.63 -18.33 9.23
C HIS A 182 -19.42 -18.12 7.95
N ALA A 183 -19.33 -16.93 7.36
CA ALA A 183 -19.87 -16.68 6.03
C ALA A 183 -19.33 -17.72 5.01
N PRO A 184 -20.16 -18.27 4.11
CA PRO A 184 -21.55 -17.87 3.83
C PRO A 184 -22.62 -18.41 4.79
N GLY A 185 -22.26 -19.21 5.80
CA GLY A 185 -23.21 -19.71 6.81
C GLY A 185 -23.99 -20.95 6.35
N ILE A 186 -23.41 -21.74 5.44
CA ILE A 186 -24.02 -22.96 4.92
C ILE A 186 -23.67 -24.13 5.85
N GLU A 187 -24.68 -24.93 6.19
CA GLU A 187 -24.54 -26.09 7.06
C GLU A 187 -24.65 -27.40 6.26
N GLY A 188 -23.77 -28.37 6.56
CA GLY A 188 -23.86 -29.74 6.08
C GLY A 188 -23.53 -29.98 4.59
N ASP A 189 -22.97 -29.01 3.86
CA ASP A 189 -22.67 -29.15 2.43
C ASP A 189 -21.21 -29.56 2.18
N PHE A 190 -20.95 -30.87 2.31
CA PHE A 190 -19.61 -31.42 2.09
C PHE A 190 -19.10 -31.25 0.65
N ALA A 191 -20.00 -31.20 -0.34
CA ALA A 191 -19.61 -30.99 -1.74
C ALA A 191 -19.01 -29.59 -1.93
N GLN A 192 -19.62 -28.57 -1.32
CA GLN A 192 -19.07 -27.21 -1.31
C GLN A 192 -17.81 -27.08 -0.45
N VAL A 193 -17.67 -27.82 0.65
CA VAL A 193 -16.40 -27.90 1.41
C VAL A 193 -15.26 -28.36 0.50
N LEU A 194 -15.46 -29.46 -0.24
CA LEU A 194 -14.45 -29.98 -1.16
C LEU A 194 -14.16 -29.02 -2.31
N SER A 195 -15.21 -28.43 -2.91
CA SER A 195 -15.07 -27.46 -4.01
C SER A 195 -14.31 -26.21 -3.57
N THR A 196 -14.70 -25.61 -2.45
CA THR A 196 -14.04 -24.42 -1.89
C THR A 196 -12.59 -24.72 -1.51
N THR A 197 -12.31 -25.88 -0.92
CA THR A 197 -10.94 -26.31 -0.62
C THR A 197 -10.11 -26.46 -1.90
N HIS A 198 -10.66 -27.12 -2.92
CA HIS A 198 -9.99 -27.30 -4.21
C HIS A 198 -9.65 -25.95 -4.86
N HIS A 199 -10.62 -25.04 -4.96
CA HIS A 199 -10.41 -23.74 -5.59
C HIS A 199 -9.46 -22.84 -4.82
N GLN A 200 -9.47 -22.88 -3.48
CA GLN A 200 -8.49 -22.16 -2.67
C GLN A 200 -7.07 -22.66 -2.96
N LEU A 201 -6.85 -23.98 -3.00
CA LEU A 201 -5.53 -24.54 -3.31
C LEU A 201 -5.09 -24.30 -4.76
N LEU A 202 -6.04 -24.33 -5.71
CA LEU A 202 -5.77 -23.97 -7.10
C LEU A 202 -5.36 -22.49 -7.22
N ALA A 203 -6.10 -21.58 -6.59
CA ALA A 203 -5.79 -20.15 -6.56
C ALA A 203 -4.41 -19.90 -5.94
N HIS A 204 -4.09 -20.56 -4.83
CA HIS A 204 -2.76 -20.53 -4.22
C HIS A 204 -1.68 -20.91 -5.24
N GLY A 205 -1.82 -22.05 -5.92
CA GLY A 205 -0.85 -22.52 -6.92
C GLY A 205 -0.68 -21.55 -8.10
N LEU A 206 -1.78 -20.98 -8.60
CA LEU A 206 -1.75 -20.00 -9.69
C LEU A 206 -1.04 -18.71 -9.28
N VAL A 207 -1.32 -18.19 -8.09
CA VAL A 207 -0.65 -16.99 -7.56
C VAL A 207 0.85 -17.24 -7.36
N VAL A 208 1.23 -18.39 -6.78
CA VAL A 208 2.65 -18.76 -6.61
C VAL A 208 3.36 -18.86 -7.96
N LYS A 209 2.71 -19.44 -8.98
CA LYS A 209 3.26 -19.52 -10.35
C LYS A 209 3.49 -18.13 -10.94
N THR A 210 2.51 -17.24 -10.85
CA THR A 210 2.60 -15.86 -11.34
C THR A 210 3.65 -15.05 -10.58
N PHE A 211 3.70 -15.16 -9.25
CA PHE A 211 4.70 -14.50 -8.42
C PHE A 211 6.12 -14.87 -8.86
N ARG A 212 6.39 -16.17 -9.02
CA ARG A 212 7.70 -16.67 -9.48
C ARG A 212 8.03 -16.24 -10.90
N ALA A 213 7.04 -16.20 -11.80
CA ALA A 213 7.23 -15.77 -13.19
C ALA A 213 7.49 -14.25 -13.32
N SER A 214 6.82 -13.43 -12.50
CA SER A 214 6.86 -11.97 -12.60
C SER A 214 8.24 -11.37 -12.34
N ARG A 215 9.11 -12.06 -11.59
CA ARG A 215 10.38 -11.55 -11.05
C ARG A 215 10.24 -10.23 -10.25
N ALA A 216 9.01 -9.84 -9.88
CA ALA A 216 8.72 -8.59 -9.17
C ALA A 216 9.37 -8.51 -7.78
N CYS A 217 9.77 -9.64 -7.20
CA CYS A 217 10.62 -9.68 -6.02
C CYS A 217 11.64 -10.82 -6.18
N LYS A 218 12.83 -10.50 -6.69
CA LYS A 218 13.90 -11.46 -7.03
C LYS A 218 14.30 -12.39 -5.87
N ASP A 219 14.13 -11.93 -4.63
CA ASP A 219 14.47 -12.62 -3.38
C ASP A 219 13.23 -12.79 -2.47
N GLY A 220 12.03 -12.66 -3.05
CA GLY A 220 10.77 -12.80 -2.34
C GLY A 220 10.41 -14.25 -2.06
N ARG A 221 9.91 -14.51 -0.85
CA ARG A 221 9.33 -15.77 -0.40
C ARG A 221 7.82 -15.64 -0.41
N ILE A 222 7.13 -16.68 -0.86
CA ILE A 222 5.67 -16.75 -0.89
C ILE A 222 5.21 -18.10 -0.36
N GLY A 223 4.16 -18.10 0.45
CA GLY A 223 3.60 -19.29 1.06
C GLY A 223 2.10 -19.17 1.35
N ILE A 224 1.60 -20.09 2.18
CA ILE A 224 0.23 -20.15 2.65
C ILE A 224 0.26 -20.32 4.17
N SER A 225 -0.66 -19.65 4.87
CA SER A 225 -0.84 -19.83 6.32
C SER A 225 -1.93 -20.86 6.54
N LEU A 226 -1.59 -21.93 7.24
CA LEU A 226 -2.50 -23.01 7.62
C LEU A 226 -2.72 -22.95 9.13
N ASN A 227 -3.90 -23.37 9.57
CA ASN A 227 -4.27 -23.62 10.96
C ASN A 227 -4.28 -25.13 11.26
N PRO A 228 -3.12 -25.78 11.39
CA PRO A 228 -3.08 -27.20 11.71
C PRO A 228 -3.56 -27.43 13.15
N PHE A 229 -4.54 -28.32 13.31
CA PHE A 229 -4.89 -28.86 14.62
C PHE A 229 -3.97 -30.02 14.94
N ILE A 230 -3.32 -29.98 16.11
CA ILE A 230 -2.56 -31.12 16.62
C ILE A 230 -3.56 -32.09 17.23
N THR A 231 -3.71 -33.26 16.62
CA THR A 231 -4.58 -34.33 17.13
C THR A 231 -3.78 -35.32 17.96
N TYR A 232 -4.25 -35.64 19.16
CA TYR A 232 -3.67 -36.65 20.04
C TYR A 232 -4.65 -37.82 20.24
N PRO A 233 -4.15 -39.03 20.51
CA PRO A 233 -4.98 -40.12 21.00
C PRO A 233 -5.76 -39.70 22.26
N ALA A 234 -7.06 -40.01 22.30
CA ALA A 234 -7.94 -39.58 23.37
C ALA A 234 -7.52 -40.12 24.75
N ASP A 235 -6.94 -41.31 24.80
CA ASP A 235 -6.37 -41.92 26.01
C ASP A 235 -5.15 -41.14 26.51
N LEU A 236 -4.27 -40.68 25.62
CA LEU A 236 -3.13 -39.83 25.96
C LEU A 236 -3.58 -38.48 26.51
N LEU A 237 -4.57 -37.84 25.89
CA LEU A 237 -5.14 -36.58 26.39
C LEU A 237 -5.76 -36.76 27.78
N ARG A 238 -6.52 -37.84 27.99
CA ARG A 238 -7.10 -38.17 29.31
C ARG A 238 -6.00 -38.39 30.35
N LYS A 239 -4.90 -39.04 29.99
CA LYS A 239 -3.76 -39.25 30.89
C LYS A 239 -3.09 -37.93 31.27
N ILE A 240 -2.77 -37.08 30.28
CA ILE A 240 -2.17 -35.76 30.51
C ILE A 240 -3.09 -34.88 31.38
N ASN A 241 -4.40 -34.87 31.09
CA ASN A 241 -5.39 -34.11 31.84
C ASN A 241 -5.50 -34.56 33.31
N ARG A 242 -5.42 -35.88 33.56
CA ARG A 242 -5.38 -36.43 34.93
C ARG A 242 -4.10 -36.05 35.68
N GLU A 243 -2.97 -36.01 34.99
CA GLU A 243 -1.65 -35.81 35.61
C GLU A 243 -1.29 -34.33 35.81
N TYR A 244 -1.73 -33.40 34.96
CA TYR A 244 -1.13 -32.06 34.90
C TYR A 244 -2.07 -30.86 35.09
N THR A 245 -3.35 -30.94 34.75
CA THR A 245 -4.21 -29.74 34.68
C THR A 245 -5.06 -29.47 35.92
N ARG A 246 -5.26 -30.44 36.83
CA ARG A 246 -6.13 -30.38 38.04
C ARG A 246 -7.57 -29.85 37.83
N SER A 247 -7.94 -29.44 36.61
CA SER A 247 -9.28 -29.07 36.15
C SER A 247 -9.65 -29.98 34.99
N PRO A 248 -10.86 -30.55 34.95
CA PRO A 248 -11.25 -31.47 33.91
C PRO A 248 -11.48 -30.73 32.59
N ILE A 249 -10.58 -30.89 31.62
CA ILE A 249 -10.90 -30.60 30.22
C ILE A 249 -11.93 -31.64 29.75
N ILE A 250 -13.15 -31.19 29.42
CA ILE A 250 -14.22 -32.05 28.93
C ILE A 250 -14.02 -32.25 27.43
N ILE A 251 -13.88 -33.51 27.02
CA ILE A 251 -13.70 -33.92 25.63
C ILE A 251 -15.03 -34.50 25.15
N THR A 252 -15.56 -33.96 24.05
CA THR A 252 -16.78 -34.48 23.40
C THR A 252 -16.58 -35.91 22.88
N GLU A 253 -17.65 -36.65 22.59
CA GLU A 253 -17.55 -38.01 22.02
C GLU A 253 -16.75 -38.06 20.71
N ASN A 254 -16.66 -36.93 20.00
CA ASN A 254 -15.91 -36.78 18.75
C ASN A 254 -14.43 -36.37 18.95
N GLY A 255 -13.94 -36.31 20.20
CA GLY A 255 -12.53 -36.05 20.51
C GLY A 255 -12.12 -34.58 20.55
N TYR A 256 -13.06 -33.64 20.42
CA TYR A 256 -12.79 -32.20 20.51
C TYR A 256 -12.91 -31.69 21.96
N PRO A 257 -11.99 -30.83 22.42
CA PRO A 257 -12.16 -30.12 23.69
C PRO A 257 -13.34 -29.13 23.58
N LEU A 258 -14.22 -29.12 24.59
CA LEU A 258 -15.29 -28.11 24.69
C LEU A 258 -14.67 -26.74 24.98
N GLU A 259 -14.70 -25.83 24.00
CA GLU A 259 -14.42 -24.41 24.23
C GLU A 259 -15.66 -23.73 24.85
N ASP A 260 -15.47 -23.18 26.05
CA ASP A 260 -16.27 -22.18 26.76
C ASP A 260 -17.79 -22.39 26.93
N ASN A 261 -18.17 -22.82 28.15
CA ASN A 261 -19.20 -22.22 29.03
C ASN A 261 -19.88 -23.27 29.92
N ILE A 262 -19.28 -23.58 31.08
CA ILE A 262 -20.03 -24.11 32.21
C ILE A 262 -19.93 -23.08 33.33
N SER A 263 -21.04 -22.39 33.60
CA SER A 263 -21.14 -21.47 34.73
C SER A 263 -20.84 -22.21 36.03
N GLU A 264 -19.95 -21.63 36.85
CA GLU A 264 -19.64 -22.11 38.20
C GLU A 264 -20.93 -22.25 39.02
N GLY A 265 -21.37 -23.47 39.29
CA GLY A 265 -22.51 -23.66 40.21
C GLY A 265 -23.17 -25.01 40.29
N GLU A 266 -23.17 -25.84 39.24
CA GLU A 266 -23.89 -27.13 39.29
C GLU A 266 -22.96 -28.35 39.39
N PRO A 267 -23.15 -29.23 40.39
CA PRO A 267 -22.45 -30.50 40.45
C PRO A 267 -23.05 -31.44 39.41
N ILE A 268 -22.27 -31.80 38.39
CA ILE A 268 -22.67 -32.79 37.39
C ILE A 268 -22.38 -34.19 37.95
N GLU A 269 -23.43 -34.92 38.36
CA GLU A 269 -23.36 -36.36 38.62
C GLU A 269 -23.18 -37.11 37.29
N ILE A 270 -22.13 -37.92 37.24
CA ILE A 270 -21.76 -38.70 36.05
C ILE A 270 -22.79 -39.83 35.85
N GLY A 271 -23.50 -39.83 34.71
CA GLY A 271 -24.22 -41.02 34.21
C GLY A 271 -25.74 -40.94 34.05
N LYS A 272 -26.39 -39.77 34.07
CA LYS A 272 -27.80 -39.62 33.67
C LYS A 272 -28.02 -38.58 32.59
N ILE A 273 -28.87 -38.94 31.61
CA ILE A 273 -29.39 -38.05 30.58
C ILE A 273 -30.33 -37.02 31.25
N PRO A 274 -30.23 -35.72 30.95
CA PRO A 274 -31.15 -34.70 31.47
C PRO A 274 -32.62 -35.00 31.08
N PRO A 275 -33.60 -34.81 31.98
CA PRO A 275 -35.01 -34.97 31.62
C PRO A 275 -35.41 -33.92 30.58
N GLY A 276 -35.82 -34.36 29.38
CA GLY A 276 -36.23 -33.50 28.27
C GLY A 276 -35.62 -33.86 26.92
N TRP A 277 -34.56 -34.68 26.89
CA TRP A 277 -33.90 -35.14 25.67
C TRP A 277 -34.30 -36.57 25.28
N GLY A 278 -35.60 -36.86 25.31
CA GLY A 278 -36.16 -38.12 24.83
C GLY A 278 -36.24 -38.14 23.31
N ILE A 279 -35.35 -38.89 22.65
CA ILE A 279 -35.59 -39.39 21.29
C ILE A 279 -36.42 -40.69 21.43
N LYS A 280 -37.61 -40.70 20.83
CA LYS A 280 -38.28 -41.92 20.37
C LYS A 280 -37.60 -42.42 19.11
#